data_AF-A0A1W5D9R8-F1
#
_entry.id   AF-A0A1W5D9R8-F1
#
_cell.length_a   1.000
_cell.length_b   1.000
_cell.length_c   1.000
_cell.angle_alpha   90.00
_cell.angle_beta   90.00
_cell.angle_gamma   90.00
#
_symmetry.space_group_name_H-M   'P 1'
#
loop_
_entity.id
_entity.type
_entity.pdbx_description
1 polymer ?
#
loop_
_entity_poly.entity_id
_entity_poly.type
_entity_poly.pdbx_seq_one_letter_code
_entity_poly.pdbx_strand_id
1 'polypeptide(L)'
;MFSSCSQFNQAENSGSEVDAIYDAIESVATATQVDHRFILAVIMQESGGCVRVPTNNWGVRNPGLLQDHNGAGSCNDNGQVQTPCPAIVVHQMVSEGTAGTADGDGLAQCINESGAGDVSAFYKAARIYNSGSVDPSGDLNKGISTYCYASDIANRLTGWVMAPYGCYLDGA
;
A
#
# COMPACT_ATOMS: atom_id res chain seq x y z
N MET A 1 -3.81 11.07 -6.24
CA MET A 1 -4.56 11.34 -5.01
C MET A 1 -5.92 11.98 -5.29
N PHE A 2 -6.02 13.13 -5.98
CA PHE A 2 -7.33 13.77 -6.27
C PHE A 2 -8.19 13.06 -7.33
N SER A 3 -7.59 12.21 -8.16
CA SER A 3 -8.26 11.49 -9.25
C SER A 3 -7.85 10.03 -9.22
N SER A 4 -8.19 9.38 -8.11
CA SER A 4 -7.71 8.05 -7.74
C SER A 4 -8.86 7.05 -7.54
N CYS A 5 -10.10 7.52 -7.39
CA CYS A 5 -11.24 6.71 -6.98
C CYS A 5 -12.20 6.33 -8.11
N SER A 6 -12.17 7.05 -9.23
CA SER A 6 -13.00 6.76 -10.40
C SER A 6 -12.80 5.34 -10.95
N GLN A 7 -11.58 4.80 -10.86
CA GLN A 7 -11.28 3.40 -11.23
C GLN A 7 -12.09 2.38 -10.40
N PHE A 8 -12.54 2.76 -9.20
CA PHE A 8 -13.36 1.93 -8.30
C PHE A 8 -14.85 2.32 -8.32
N ASN A 9 -15.26 3.18 -9.26
CA ASN A 9 -16.60 3.77 -9.33
C ASN A 9 -17.00 4.51 -8.03
N GLN A 10 -16.04 5.14 -7.36
CA GLN A 10 -16.27 5.91 -6.14
C GLN A 10 -16.07 7.41 -6.37
N ALA A 11 -16.65 8.22 -5.47
CA ALA A 11 -16.39 9.65 -5.43
C ALA A 11 -14.89 9.92 -5.24
N GLU A 12 -14.39 10.92 -5.95
CA GLU A 12 -12.99 11.35 -5.84
C GLU A 12 -12.68 11.97 -4.49
N ASN A 13 -11.40 11.96 -4.13
CA ASN A 13 -10.94 12.54 -2.86
C ASN A 13 -11.14 14.07 -2.87
N SER A 14 -11.72 14.58 -1.78
CA SER A 14 -11.74 16.00 -1.46
C SER A 14 -10.35 16.50 -1.03
N GLY A 15 -10.14 17.83 -1.02
CA GLY A 15 -8.91 18.44 -0.50
C GLY A 15 -8.58 17.99 0.92
N SER A 16 -9.57 18.00 1.81
CA SER A 16 -9.38 17.56 3.20
C SER A 16 -9.01 16.09 3.34
N GLU A 17 -9.45 15.21 2.43
CA GLU A 17 -9.05 13.80 2.46
C GLU A 17 -7.64 13.62 1.89
N VAL A 18 -7.23 14.41 0.90
CA VAL A 18 -5.84 14.42 0.43
C VAL A 18 -4.89 14.97 1.51
N ASP A 19 -5.29 16.03 2.22
CA ASP A 19 -4.54 16.56 3.36
C ASP A 19 -4.44 15.50 4.48
N ALA A 20 -5.53 14.78 4.77
CA ALA A 20 -5.51 13.69 5.75
C ALA A 20 -4.57 12.54 5.35
N ILE A 21 -4.44 12.22 4.06
CA ILE A 21 -3.45 11.24 3.58
C ILE A 21 -2.03 11.76 3.86
N TYR A 22 -1.75 13.03 3.54
CA TYR A 22 -0.45 13.64 3.77
C TYR A 22 -0.08 13.63 5.26
N ASP A 23 -0.97 14.13 6.12
CA ASP A 23 -0.77 14.18 7.57
C ASP A 23 -0.57 12.79 8.17
N ALA A 24 -1.33 11.80 7.70
CA ALA A 24 -1.18 10.41 8.13
C ALA A 24 0.18 9.83 7.72
N ILE A 25 0.63 10.06 6.50
CA ILE A 25 1.95 9.60 6.02
C ILE A 25 3.06 10.19 6.89
N GLU A 26 3.06 11.51 7.14
CA GLU A 26 4.10 12.18 7.92
C GLU A 26 4.12 11.70 9.39
N SER A 27 2.93 11.58 10.00
CA SER A 27 2.76 11.08 11.37
C SER A 27 3.28 9.64 11.50
N VAL A 28 2.82 8.75 10.61
CA VAL A 28 3.14 7.32 10.67
C VAL A 28 4.60 7.07 10.29
N ALA A 29 5.16 7.77 9.30
CA ALA A 29 6.58 7.72 8.98
C ALA A 29 7.44 8.06 10.20
N THR A 30 7.07 9.11 10.95
CA THR A 30 7.75 9.48 12.19
C THR A 30 7.64 8.39 13.25
N ALA A 31 6.45 7.82 13.45
CA ALA A 31 6.22 6.80 14.48
C ALA A 31 6.93 5.48 14.18
N THR A 32 6.98 5.08 12.91
CA THR A 32 7.49 3.78 12.47
C THR A 32 8.93 3.82 11.97
N GLN A 33 9.48 5.01 11.74
CA GLN A 33 10.76 5.24 11.08
C GLN A 33 10.82 4.70 9.63
N VAL A 34 9.67 4.40 9.02
CA VAL A 34 9.58 4.06 7.60
C VAL A 34 9.62 5.36 6.78
N ASP A 35 10.41 5.36 5.70
CA ASP A 35 10.51 6.52 4.81
C ASP A 35 9.14 6.86 4.20
N HIS A 36 8.69 8.11 4.39
CA HIS A 36 7.40 8.59 3.92
C HIS A 36 7.17 8.40 2.40
N ARG A 37 8.24 8.42 1.58
CA ARG A 37 8.15 8.19 0.13
C ARG A 37 7.82 6.74 -0.17
N PHE A 38 8.30 5.81 0.64
CA PHE A 38 7.98 4.39 0.51
C PHE A 38 6.52 4.14 0.85
N ILE A 39 6.02 4.72 1.95
CA ILE A 39 4.60 4.67 2.31
C ILE A 39 3.73 5.21 1.16
N LEU A 40 4.07 6.38 0.64
CA LEU A 40 3.36 6.98 -0.49
C LEU A 40 3.38 6.08 -1.75
N ALA A 41 4.53 5.50 -2.08
CA ALA A 41 4.67 4.61 -3.23
C ALA A 41 3.79 3.36 -3.11
N VAL A 42 3.71 2.77 -1.91
CA VAL A 42 2.84 1.61 -1.63
C VAL A 42 1.36 2.01 -1.70
N ILE A 43 0.96 3.15 -1.13
CA ILE A 43 -0.42 3.66 -1.28
C ILE A 43 -0.80 3.81 -2.77
N MET A 44 0.11 4.35 -3.58
CA MET A 44 -0.11 4.49 -5.01
C MET A 44 -0.15 3.16 -5.76
N GLN A 45 0.54 2.13 -5.28
CA GLN A 45 0.50 0.79 -5.85
C GLN A 45 -0.79 0.06 -5.48
N GLU A 46 -1.21 0.14 -4.22
CA GLU A 46 -2.33 -0.64 -3.68
C GLU A 46 -3.70 -0.05 -4.02
N SER A 47 -3.82 1.28 -3.97
CA SER A 47 -5.12 1.95 -4.09
C SER A 47 -5.12 3.12 -5.08
N GLY A 48 -3.97 3.42 -5.69
CA GLY A 48 -3.76 4.68 -6.41
C GLY A 48 -3.94 5.92 -5.51
N GLY A 49 -4.11 5.75 -4.18
CA GLY A 49 -4.46 6.81 -3.26
C GLY A 49 -5.95 7.03 -3.01
N CYS A 50 -6.83 6.11 -3.41
CA CYS A 50 -8.26 6.25 -3.13
C CYS A 50 -8.60 5.88 -1.69
N VAL A 51 -9.11 6.83 -0.89
CA VAL A 51 -9.54 6.53 0.51
C VAL A 51 -10.76 5.60 0.57
N ARG A 52 -11.45 5.41 -0.56
CA ARG A 52 -12.61 4.53 -0.74
C ARG A 52 -12.28 3.31 -1.61
N VAL A 53 -11.01 2.94 -1.71
CA VAL A 53 -10.63 1.67 -2.34
C VAL A 53 -11.43 0.55 -1.67
N PRO A 54 -12.10 -0.33 -2.44
CA PRO A 54 -12.89 -1.41 -1.86
C PRO A 54 -12.00 -2.31 -1.00
N THR A 55 -12.47 -2.66 0.19
CA THR A 55 -11.86 -3.77 0.95
C THR A 55 -11.94 -5.04 0.11
N ASN A 56 -10.80 -5.67 -0.17
CA ASN A 56 -10.76 -6.95 -0.85
C ASN A 56 -10.90 -8.10 0.16
N ASN A 57 -11.53 -9.22 -0.23
CA ASN A 57 -11.68 -10.38 0.65
C ASN A 57 -11.77 -11.71 -0.13
N TRP A 58 -10.61 -12.32 -0.40
CA TRP A 58 -10.49 -13.63 -1.05
C TRP A 58 -10.02 -14.73 -0.09
N GLY A 59 -10.43 -14.64 1.18
CA GLY A 59 -9.99 -15.52 2.27
C GLY A 59 -9.14 -14.81 3.33
N VAL A 60 -8.59 -13.64 2.97
CA VAL A 60 -8.00 -12.65 3.89
C VAL A 60 -8.59 -11.30 3.53
N ARG A 61 -8.95 -10.50 4.55
CA ARG A 61 -9.55 -9.19 4.36
C ARG A 61 -8.45 -8.13 4.24
N ASN A 62 -8.40 -7.42 3.13
CA ASN A 62 -7.39 -6.41 2.82
C ASN A 62 -8.04 -5.04 2.63
N PRO A 63 -8.13 -4.19 3.67
CA PRO A 63 -8.82 -2.91 3.60
C PRO A 63 -7.89 -1.73 3.32
N GLY A 64 -8.49 -0.57 3.06
CA GLY A 64 -7.79 0.70 3.20
C GLY A 64 -6.71 0.98 2.15
N LEU A 65 -6.03 2.11 2.35
CA LEU A 65 -5.11 2.71 1.36
C LEU A 65 -3.91 1.82 0.98
N LEU A 66 -3.47 0.95 1.89
CA LEU A 66 -2.35 0.03 1.67
C LEU A 66 -2.81 -1.44 1.56
N GLN A 67 -4.13 -1.71 1.51
CA GLN A 67 -4.67 -3.08 1.37
C GLN A 67 -4.05 -4.06 2.37
N ASP A 68 -3.96 -3.66 3.63
CA ASP A 68 -3.16 -4.31 4.67
C ASP A 68 -3.81 -5.59 5.21
N HIS A 69 -3.05 -6.47 5.85
CA HIS A 69 -3.55 -7.79 6.24
C HIS A 69 -4.51 -7.71 7.45
N ASN A 70 -5.81 -7.93 7.23
CA ASN A 70 -6.87 -7.91 8.23
C ASN A 70 -6.95 -6.62 9.08
N GLY A 71 -6.62 -5.47 8.49
CA GLY A 71 -6.75 -4.16 9.16
C GLY A 71 -8.17 -3.79 9.56
N ALA A 72 -8.37 -2.73 10.34
CA ALA A 72 -9.70 -2.20 10.65
C ALA A 72 -10.06 -0.97 9.77
N GLY A 73 -9.06 -0.21 9.32
CA GLY A 73 -9.24 1.05 8.59
C GLY A 73 -9.86 0.84 7.21
N SER A 74 -11.15 1.17 7.06
CA SER A 74 -11.81 1.20 5.75
C SER A 74 -12.93 2.25 5.69
N CYS A 75 -13.02 2.93 4.55
CA CYS A 75 -14.16 3.77 4.18
C CYS A 75 -14.98 3.14 3.05
N ASN A 76 -14.70 1.88 2.69
CA ASN A 76 -15.48 1.11 1.72
C ASN A 76 -15.37 -0.37 2.08
N ASP A 77 -16.12 -0.77 3.11
CA ASP A 77 -16.10 -2.14 3.62
C ASP A 77 -17.42 -2.85 3.31
N ASN A 78 -17.35 -4.00 2.65
CA ASN A 78 -18.53 -4.76 2.20
C ASN A 78 -19.56 -3.89 1.45
N GLY A 79 -19.09 -2.96 0.62
CA GLY A 79 -19.93 -2.04 -0.15
C GLY A 79 -20.55 -0.90 0.66
N GLN A 80 -20.25 -0.79 1.96
CA GLN A 80 -20.63 0.36 2.78
C GLN A 80 -19.60 1.47 2.63
N VAL A 81 -19.92 2.41 1.74
CA VAL A 81 -19.04 3.53 1.40
C VAL A 81 -19.29 4.72 2.33
N GLN A 82 -18.22 5.27 2.90
CA GLN A 82 -18.24 6.50 3.69
C GLN A 82 -17.73 7.66 2.83
N THR A 83 -18.48 8.76 2.79
CA THR A 83 -18.09 9.98 2.05
C THR A 83 -18.60 11.22 2.81
N PRO A 84 -17.71 12.11 3.27
CA PRO A 84 -16.25 12.00 3.25
C PRO A 84 -15.74 10.88 4.16
N CYS A 85 -14.55 10.35 3.84
CA CYS A 85 -13.81 9.44 4.68
C CYS A 85 -13.19 10.21 5.86
N PRO A 86 -13.49 9.86 7.12
CA PRO A 86 -12.98 10.60 8.27
C PRO A 86 -11.45 10.54 8.36
N ALA A 87 -10.80 11.65 8.70
CA ALA A 87 -9.33 11.72 8.82
C ALA A 87 -8.74 10.68 9.78
N ILE A 88 -9.45 10.35 10.87
CA ILE A 88 -9.04 9.30 11.80
C ILE A 88 -9.03 7.90 11.14
N VAL A 89 -9.96 7.65 10.22
CA VAL A 89 -10.01 6.39 9.47
C VAL A 89 -8.89 6.36 8.44
N VAL A 90 -8.60 7.49 7.77
CA VAL A 90 -7.45 7.63 6.87
C VAL A 90 -6.13 7.38 7.61
N HIS A 91 -5.96 7.96 8.80
CA HIS A 91 -4.79 7.69 9.64
C HIS A 91 -4.69 6.21 10.02
N GLN A 92 -5.81 5.58 10.40
CA GLN A 92 -5.83 4.15 10.72
C GLN A 92 -5.35 3.30 9.53
N MET A 93 -5.86 3.56 8.32
CA MET A 93 -5.43 2.84 7.09
C MET A 93 -3.92 2.92 6.87
N VAL A 94 -3.32 4.11 7.03
CA VAL A 94 -1.88 4.31 6.82
C VAL A 94 -1.08 3.68 7.96
N SER A 95 -1.55 3.82 9.19
CA SER A 95 -0.92 3.25 10.37
C SER A 95 -0.86 1.73 10.31
N GLU A 96 -1.96 1.06 9.98
CA GLU A 96 -2.03 -0.40 9.95
C GLU A 96 -1.19 -0.98 8.80
N GLY A 97 -1.26 -0.40 7.59
CA GLY A 97 -0.40 -0.85 6.48
C GLY A 97 1.09 -0.62 6.71
N THR A 98 1.47 0.40 7.49
CA THR A 98 2.89 0.70 7.73
C THR A 98 3.44 0.00 8.98
N ALA A 99 2.68 0.02 10.07
CA ALA A 99 3.09 -0.52 11.37
C ALA A 99 2.61 -1.96 11.60
N GLY A 100 1.76 -2.50 10.73
CA GLY A 100 1.17 -3.83 10.84
C GLY A 100 -0.11 -3.87 11.67
N THR A 101 -0.74 -5.03 11.64
CA THR A 101 -1.95 -5.37 12.40
C THR A 101 -1.63 -6.45 13.43
N ALA A 102 -2.65 -6.93 14.14
CA ALA A 102 -2.50 -8.11 14.99
C ALA A 102 -2.31 -9.41 14.17
N ASP A 103 -2.70 -9.41 12.90
CA ASP A 103 -2.80 -10.59 12.05
C ASP A 103 -1.74 -10.62 10.93
N GLY A 104 -1.06 -9.51 10.67
CA GLY A 104 -0.02 -9.47 9.66
C GLY A 104 0.89 -8.25 9.72
N ASP A 105 2.01 -8.40 9.03
CA ASP A 105 3.11 -7.44 9.02
C ASP A 105 2.79 -6.21 8.17
N GLY A 106 3.23 -5.05 8.67
CA GLY A 106 3.27 -3.81 7.90
C GLY A 106 4.64 -3.58 7.27
N LEU A 107 4.77 -2.47 6.55
CA LEU A 107 6.03 -2.10 5.87
C LEU A 107 7.26 -2.11 6.79
N ALA A 108 7.12 -1.67 8.05
CA ALA A 108 8.22 -1.65 9.01
C ALA A 108 8.76 -3.06 9.29
N GLN A 109 7.87 -4.03 9.51
CA GLN A 109 8.23 -5.42 9.71
C GLN A 109 8.84 -6.03 8.45
N CYS A 110 8.25 -5.79 7.27
CA CYS A 110 8.77 -6.29 6.00
C CYS A 110 10.19 -5.76 5.71
N ILE A 111 10.51 -4.52 6.10
CA ILE A 111 11.88 -3.97 6.01
C ILE A 111 12.83 -4.75 6.91
N ASN A 112 12.43 -5.03 8.16
CA ASN A 112 13.27 -5.81 9.08
C ASN A 112 13.46 -7.25 8.59
N GLU A 113 12.40 -7.88 8.08
CA GLU A 113 12.44 -9.24 7.53
C GLU A 113 13.33 -9.34 6.27
N SER A 114 13.45 -8.26 5.50
CA SER A 114 14.31 -8.24 4.31
C SER A 114 15.78 -8.61 4.58
N GLY A 115 16.23 -8.42 5.83
CA GLY A 115 17.59 -8.69 6.28
C GLY A 115 18.67 -7.84 5.59
N ALA A 116 18.29 -6.80 4.84
CA ALA A 116 19.20 -5.95 4.09
C ALA A 116 19.52 -4.65 4.85
N GLY A 117 20.78 -4.24 4.83
CA GLY A 117 21.25 -2.96 5.40
C GLY A 117 21.44 -1.85 4.38
N ASP A 118 21.09 -2.09 3.12
CA ASP A 118 21.20 -1.15 2.01
C ASP A 118 19.83 -0.88 1.39
N VAL A 119 19.80 -0.12 0.29
CA VAL A 119 18.56 0.26 -0.40
C VAL A 119 17.76 -0.95 -0.90
N SER A 120 18.35 -2.14 -1.01
CA SER A 120 17.60 -3.34 -1.40
C SER A 120 16.56 -3.76 -0.36
N ALA A 121 16.68 -3.26 0.88
CA ALA A 121 15.69 -3.48 1.94
C ALA A 121 14.28 -3.06 1.50
N PHE A 122 14.13 -1.92 0.81
CA PHE A 122 12.83 -1.43 0.37
C PHE A 122 12.20 -2.31 -0.73
N TYR A 123 13.00 -2.79 -1.68
CA TYR A 123 12.50 -3.63 -2.78
C TYR A 123 12.12 -5.03 -2.30
N LYS A 124 12.93 -5.59 -1.39
CA LYS A 124 12.62 -6.86 -0.72
C LYS A 124 11.40 -6.72 0.19
N ALA A 125 11.31 -5.65 0.98
CA ALA A 125 10.16 -5.36 1.80
C ALA A 125 8.88 -5.21 0.98
N ALA A 126 8.93 -4.51 -0.15
CA ALA A 126 7.81 -4.42 -1.09
C ALA A 126 7.37 -5.81 -1.56
N ARG A 127 8.33 -6.70 -1.89
CA ARG A 127 8.00 -8.07 -2.28
C ARG A 127 7.41 -8.88 -1.13
N ILE A 128 7.96 -8.76 0.07
CA ILE A 128 7.43 -9.43 1.28
C ILE A 128 6.02 -8.93 1.59
N TYR A 129 5.76 -7.62 1.51
CA TYR A 129 4.43 -7.06 1.71
C TYR A 129 3.41 -7.63 0.70
N ASN A 130 3.82 -7.80 -0.56
CA ASN A 130 2.95 -8.32 -1.63
C ASN A 130 2.73 -9.85 -1.61
N SER A 131 3.74 -10.64 -1.27
CA SER A 131 3.69 -12.12 -1.37
C SER A 131 4.05 -12.87 -0.09
N GLY A 132 4.25 -12.19 1.03
CA GLY A 132 4.64 -12.74 2.32
C GLY A 132 6.08 -13.27 2.40
N SER A 133 6.84 -13.23 1.31
CA SER A 133 8.23 -13.71 1.27
C SER A 133 8.92 -13.32 -0.04
N VAL A 134 10.25 -13.40 -0.04
CA VAL A 134 11.07 -13.40 -1.26
C VAL A 134 11.27 -14.85 -1.71
N ASP A 135 11.19 -15.09 -3.03
CA ASP A 135 11.48 -16.40 -3.62
C ASP A 135 12.88 -16.91 -3.21
N PRO A 136 13.08 -18.23 -2.99
CA PRO A 136 14.38 -18.78 -2.58
C PRO A 136 15.55 -18.46 -3.54
N SER A 137 15.28 -18.16 -4.81
CA SER A 137 16.31 -17.72 -5.76
C SER A 137 16.77 -16.27 -5.55
N GLY A 138 16.06 -15.49 -4.72
CA GLY A 138 16.28 -14.06 -4.51
C GLY A 138 15.66 -13.17 -5.60
N ASP A 139 14.99 -13.76 -6.59
CA ASP A 139 14.30 -13.01 -7.64
C ASP A 139 13.00 -12.40 -7.12
N LEU A 140 12.99 -11.07 -6.99
CA LEU A 140 11.84 -10.31 -6.50
C LEU A 140 10.65 -10.34 -7.47
N ASN A 141 10.84 -10.85 -8.69
CA ASN A 141 9.74 -11.01 -9.62
C ASN A 141 9.05 -12.36 -9.51
N LYS A 142 9.55 -13.34 -8.74
CA LYS A 142 8.93 -14.66 -8.62
C LYS A 142 8.09 -14.81 -7.36
N GLY A 143 7.13 -15.74 -7.39
CA GLY A 143 6.31 -16.12 -6.25
C GLY A 143 4.84 -16.28 -6.63
N ILE A 144 3.94 -16.14 -5.66
CA ILE A 144 2.49 -16.40 -5.80
C ILE A 144 1.63 -15.14 -6.00
N SER A 145 2.25 -13.95 -6.04
CA SER A 145 1.57 -12.65 -6.21
C SER A 145 2.15 -11.88 -7.40
N THR A 146 1.64 -10.66 -7.65
CA THR A 146 2.05 -9.74 -8.72
C THR A 146 3.56 -9.75 -8.94
N TYR A 147 3.99 -10.22 -10.12
CA TYR A 147 5.40 -10.48 -10.36
C TYR A 147 6.18 -9.16 -10.31
N CYS A 148 5.64 -8.08 -10.85
CA CYS A 148 6.38 -6.83 -11.01
C CYS A 148 6.33 -5.85 -9.83
N TYR A 149 5.76 -6.25 -8.69
CA TYR A 149 5.46 -5.35 -7.58
C TYR A 149 6.67 -4.53 -7.11
N ALA A 150 7.81 -5.18 -6.85
CA ALA A 150 9.01 -4.49 -6.38
C ALA A 150 9.57 -3.51 -7.43
N SER A 151 9.51 -3.86 -8.71
CA SER A 151 9.92 -3.00 -9.83
C SER A 151 9.00 -1.77 -9.96
N ASP A 152 7.70 -1.97 -9.79
CA ASP A 152 6.70 -0.91 -9.88
C ASP A 152 6.81 0.10 -8.71
N ILE A 153 7.15 -0.38 -7.51
CA ILE A 153 7.48 0.48 -6.37
C ILE A 153 8.78 1.25 -6.64
N ALA A 154 9.83 0.60 -7.15
CA ALA A 154 11.08 1.27 -7.48
C ALA A 154 10.88 2.40 -8.50
N ASN A 155 10.06 2.16 -9.53
CA ASN A 155 9.71 3.17 -10.52
C ASN A 155 8.93 4.34 -9.90
N ARG A 156 7.98 4.09 -9.00
CA ARG A 156 7.26 5.17 -8.30
C ARG A 156 8.21 6.07 -7.51
N LEU A 157 9.19 5.48 -6.84
CA LEU A 157 10.22 6.21 -6.09
C LEU A 157 11.13 7.06 -7.00
N THR A 158 11.20 6.79 -8.31
CA THR A 158 11.94 7.61 -9.28
C THR A 158 11.08 8.63 -10.01
N GLY A 159 9.80 8.77 -9.66
CA GLY A 159 8.87 9.76 -10.23
C GLY A 159 7.87 9.21 -11.24
N TRP A 160 7.72 7.89 -11.33
CA TRP A 160 6.68 7.25 -12.13
C TRP A 160 5.32 7.34 -11.43
N VAL A 161 4.60 8.44 -11.67
CA VAL A 161 3.38 8.77 -10.90
C VAL A 161 2.05 8.48 -11.60
N MET A 162 2.02 8.50 -12.94
CA MET A 162 0.77 8.44 -13.72
C MET A 162 0.83 7.50 -14.93
N ALA A 163 2.00 6.94 -15.25
CA ALA A 163 2.10 6.09 -16.42
C ALA A 163 1.55 4.68 -16.13
N PRO A 164 0.93 4.02 -17.13
CA PRO A 164 0.33 2.71 -16.95
C PRO A 164 1.37 1.70 -16.47
N TYR A 165 1.01 0.86 -15.50
CA TYR A 165 1.83 -0.29 -15.14
C TYR A 165 1.84 -1.27 -16.33
N GLY A 166 3.04 -1.55 -16.84
CA GLY A 166 3.25 -2.28 -18.10
C GLY A 166 4.15 -3.51 -17.95
N CYS A 167 4.41 -3.93 -16.71
CA CYS A 167 5.20 -5.12 -16.45
C CYS A 167 4.25 -6.32 -16.30
N TYR A 168 4.28 -7.20 -17.30
CA TYR A 168 3.39 -8.36 -17.42
C TYR A 168 4.20 -9.66 -17.31
N LEU A 169 4.91 -9.83 -16.19
CA LEU A 169 5.57 -11.09 -15.89
C LEU A 169 4.60 -12.14 -15.31
N ASP A 170 3.31 -11.78 -15.19
CA ASP A 170 2.22 -12.59 -14.64
C ASP A 170 1.78 -13.76 -15.56
N GLY A 171 2.56 -14.07 -16.60
CA GLY A 171 2.31 -15.13 -17.57
C GLY A 171 1.63 -14.61 -18.84
N ALA A 172 2.16 -15.06 -19.99
CA ALA A 172 1.44 -15.07 -21.27
C ALA A 172 0.46 -16.25 -21.31
#